data_AF-R7THC6-F1
#
_entry.id   AF-R7THC6-F1
#
_cell.length_a   1.000
_cell.length_b   1.000
_cell.length_c   1.000
_cell.angle_alpha   90.00
_cell.angle_beta   90.00
_cell.angle_gamma   90.00
#
_symmetry.space_group_name_H-M   'P 1'
#
loop_
_entity.id
_entity.type
_entity.pdbx_description
1 polymer ?
#
loop_
_entity_poly.entity_id
_entity_poly.type
_entity_poly.pdbx_seq_one_letter_code
_entity_poly.pdbx_strand_id
1 'polypeptide(L)'
;LVNGCPLRRINQIYVIATKTKLNIDSVTLPDRLTDDYFRRQKLNKAKMGEGDIFESKKEVYSVSEERKEDQSSVDKQLLAAIRKSGEKKLILGYLGAMFSLSKKQFPHKMIF
;
A
#
# COMPACT_ATOMS: atom_id res chain seq x y z
N LEU A 1 11.83 0.52 -1.77
CA LEU A 1 10.59 -0.22 -1.46
C LEU A 1 10.94 -1.31 -0.45
N VAL A 2 10.30 -1.30 0.72
CA VAL A 2 10.61 -2.25 1.82
C VAL A 2 9.76 -3.52 1.71
N ASN A 3 8.48 -3.37 1.38
CA ASN A 3 7.48 -4.44 1.45
C ASN A 3 6.55 -4.51 0.21
N GLY A 4 6.86 -3.76 -0.85
CA GLY A 4 6.08 -3.73 -2.09
C GLY A 4 4.67 -3.15 -1.96
N CYS A 5 4.32 -2.52 -0.83
CA CYS A 5 3.01 -1.94 -0.61
C CYS A 5 2.95 -0.49 -1.13
N PRO A 6 2.11 -0.17 -2.12
CA PRO A 6 1.87 1.21 -2.54
C PRO A 6 0.92 1.93 -1.58
N LEU A 7 0.82 3.25 -1.72
CA LEU A 7 -0.22 4.08 -1.10
C LEU A 7 -1.59 3.53 -1.48
N ARG A 8 -2.31 3.05 -0.46
CA ARG A 8 -3.56 2.30 -0.64
C ARG A 8 -4.50 2.54 0.52
N ARG A 9 -5.79 2.69 0.20
CA ARG A 9 -6.87 2.64 1.19
C ARG A 9 -7.21 1.20 1.56
N ILE A 10 -7.33 0.94 2.86
CA ILE A 10 -7.71 -0.36 3.42
C ILE A 10 -8.77 -0.10 4.50
N ASN A 11 -9.81 -0.92 4.55
CA ASN A 11 -10.80 -0.86 5.62
C ASN A 11 -10.20 -1.41 6.92
N GLN A 12 -10.44 -0.71 8.03
CA GLN A 12 -9.93 -1.05 9.37
C GLN A 12 -10.21 -2.49 9.79
N ILE A 13 -11.32 -3.09 9.36
CA ILE A 13 -11.67 -4.49 9.69
C ILE A 13 -10.65 -5.51 9.15
N TYR A 14 -9.88 -5.15 8.12
CA TYR A 14 -8.86 -6.00 7.52
C TYR A 14 -7.45 -5.77 8.10
N VAL A 15 -7.33 -4.93 9.13
CA VAL A 15 -6.04 -4.56 9.72
C VAL A 15 -5.98 -5.03 11.16
N ILE A 16 -4.85 -5.62 11.54
CA ILE A 16 -4.50 -5.87 12.93
C ILE A 16 -3.53 -4.77 13.37
N ALA A 17 -3.96 -3.95 14.32
CA ALA A 17 -3.09 -2.90 14.88
C ALA A 17 -2.06 -3.54 15.83
N THR A 18 -0.78 -3.36 15.54
CA THR A 18 0.30 -3.84 16.40
C THR A 18 0.76 -2.77 17.40
N LYS A 19 1.47 -3.17 18.45
CA LYS A 19 2.04 -2.28 19.48
C LYS A 19 3.16 -1.40 18.98
N THR A 20 3.82 -1.78 17.89
CA THR A 20 4.94 -1.03 17.34
C THR A 20 4.45 0.30 16.79
N LYS A 21 4.92 1.41 17.36
CA LYS A 21 4.57 2.76 16.95
C LYS A 21 5.77 3.44 16.30
N LEU A 22 5.51 4.18 15.23
CA LEU A 22 6.47 5.07 14.60
C LEU A 22 5.96 6.50 14.73
N ASN A 23 6.82 7.43 15.12
CA ASN A 23 6.46 8.85 15.12
C ASN A 23 6.46 9.37 13.68
N ILE A 24 5.31 9.88 13.22
CA ILE A 24 5.04 10.32 11.85
C ILE A 24 4.88 11.85 11.79
N ASP A 25 5.14 12.59 12.87
CA ASP A 25 4.85 14.03 12.99
C ASP A 25 5.57 14.87 11.92
N SER A 26 6.69 14.39 11.39
CA SER A 26 7.44 15.06 10.33
C SER A 26 7.00 14.72 8.90
N VAL A 27 5.96 13.90 8.71
CA VAL A 27 5.48 13.47 7.39
C VAL A 27 4.30 14.33 6.97
N THR A 28 4.46 15.06 5.87
CA THR A 28 3.41 15.88 5.26
C THR A 28 2.76 15.09 4.12
N LEU A 29 1.44 14.96 4.19
CA LEU A 29 0.64 14.33 3.14
C LEU A 29 0.17 15.40 2.12
N PRO A 30 0.22 15.11 0.81
CA PRO A 30 -0.38 15.99 -0.19
C PRO A 30 -1.89 16.11 -0.03
N ASP A 31 -2.44 17.32 -0.13
CA ASP A 31 -3.89 17.60 -0.01
C ASP A 31 -4.73 16.90 -1.10
N ARG A 32 -4.10 16.53 -2.21
CA ARG A 32 -4.73 15.80 -3.32
C ARG A 32 -5.10 14.34 -3.00
N LEU A 33 -4.63 13.79 -1.88
CA LEU A 33 -4.94 12.41 -1.45
C LEU A 33 -6.37 12.28 -0.91
N THR A 34 -7.34 12.39 -1.82
CA THR A 34 -8.78 12.32 -1.51
C THR A 34 -9.37 10.96 -1.90
N ASP A 35 -10.65 10.76 -1.55
CA ASP A 35 -11.36 9.53 -1.90
C ASP A 35 -11.49 9.31 -3.41
N ASP A 36 -11.55 10.40 -4.17
CA ASP A 36 -11.59 10.38 -5.63
C ASP A 36 -10.24 10.00 -6.23
N TYR A 37 -9.14 10.46 -5.63
CA TYR A 37 -7.79 10.07 -6.05
C TYR A 37 -7.61 8.56 -6.05
N PHE A 38 -8.09 7.87 -5.02
CA PHE A 38 -7.99 6.42 -4.90
C PHE A 38 -9.15 5.66 -5.55
N ARG A 39 -10.07 6.34 -6.25
CA ARG A 39 -11.18 5.67 -6.93
C ARG A 39 -10.63 4.77 -8.03
N ARG A 40 -11.20 3.56 -8.14
CA ARG A 40 -10.83 2.63 -9.22
C ARG A 40 -11.28 3.22 -10.55
N GLN A 41 -10.35 3.39 -11.48
CA GLN A 41 -10.69 3.75 -12.85
C GLN A 41 -11.46 2.60 -13.49
N LYS A 42 -12.64 2.90 -14.03
CA LYS A 42 -13.44 1.97 -14.82
C LYS A 42 -12.89 1.99 -16.24
N LEU A 43 -12.10 0.99 -16.57
CA LEU A 43 -11.68 0.76 -17.95
C LEU A 43 -12.94 0.33 -18.72
N ASN A 44 -13.29 1.10 -19.75
CA ASN A 44 -14.50 0.83 -20.51
C ASN A 44 -14.30 -0.51 -21.22
N LYS A 45 -15.09 -1.51 -20.85
CA LYS A 45 -15.19 -2.73 -21.66
C LYS A 45 -15.74 -2.29 -23.02
N ALA A 46 -15.14 -2.77 -24.11
CA ALA A 46 -15.71 -2.57 -25.45
C ALA A 46 -17.20 -2.96 -25.41
N LYS A 47 -18.06 -2.10 -25.96
CA LYS A 47 -19.49 -2.41 -26.10
C LYS A 47 -19.60 -3.72 -26.89
N MET A 48 -20.31 -4.70 -26.37
CA MET A 48 -20.66 -5.89 -27.15
C MET A 48 -21.64 -5.48 -28.26
N GLY A 49 -21.10 -5.05 -29.40
CA GLY A 49 -21.74 -5.13 -30.71
C GLY A 49 -21.11 -6.27 -31.52
N GLU A 50 -21.73 -6.65 -32.65
CA GLU A 50 -21.36 -7.76 -33.55
C GLU A 50 -19.92 -7.73 -34.11
N GLY A 51 -18.92 -7.84 -33.24
CA GLY A 51 -17.50 -7.84 -33.57
C GLY A 51 -16.74 -8.77 -32.62
N ASP A 52 -15.70 -9.39 -33.15
CA ASP A 52 -15.01 -10.56 -32.61
C ASP A 52 -14.58 -10.38 -31.14
N ILE A 53 -15.22 -11.14 -30.25
CA ILE A 53 -15.09 -11.05 -28.78
C ILE A 53 -13.63 -11.30 -28.33
N PHE A 54 -12.85 -11.98 -29.17
CA PHE A 54 -11.46 -12.36 -28.91
C PHE A 54 -10.42 -11.27 -29.25
N GLU A 55 -10.77 -10.23 -30.00
CA GLU A 55 -9.84 -9.13 -30.36
C GLU A 55 -9.86 -7.94 -29.39
N SER A 56 -10.77 -7.94 -28.40
CA SER A 56 -10.83 -6.86 -27.42
C SER A 56 -9.59 -6.88 -26.50
N LYS A 57 -8.57 -6.08 -26.85
CA LYS A 57 -7.44 -5.78 -25.97
C LYS A 57 -8.01 -5.17 -24.69
N LYS A 58 -8.07 -5.98 -23.62
CA LYS A 58 -8.38 -5.48 -22.29
C LYS A 58 -7.37 -4.37 -21.99
N GLU A 59 -7.83 -3.13 -21.91
CA GLU A 59 -6.99 -2.05 -21.41
C GLU A 59 -6.42 -2.50 -20.06
N VAL A 60 -5.10 -2.60 -19.97
CA VAL A 60 -4.43 -2.95 -18.72
C VAL A 60 -4.25 -1.65 -17.96
N TYR A 61 -4.67 -1.63 -16.69
CA TYR A 61 -4.47 -0.47 -15.84
C TYR A 61 -2.97 -0.13 -15.76
N SER A 62 -2.62 1.07 -16.23
CA SER A 62 -1.31 1.66 -16.05
C SER A 62 -1.35 2.67 -14.91
N VAL A 63 -0.28 2.70 -14.11
CA VAL A 63 -0.15 3.66 -13.00
C VAL A 63 0.21 5.02 -13.59
N SER A 64 -0.57 6.05 -13.27
CA SER A 64 -0.28 7.44 -13.66
C SER A 64 1.05 7.93 -13.06
N GLU A 65 1.71 8.86 -13.75
CA GLU A 65 2.97 9.45 -13.29
C GLU A 65 2.80 10.17 -11.94
N GLU A 66 1.67 10.86 -11.76
CA GLU A 66 1.30 11.50 -10.50
C GLU A 66 1.33 10.53 -9.31
N ARG A 67 0.76 9.31 -9.46
CA ARG A 67 0.78 8.29 -8.41
C ARG A 67 2.18 7.82 -8.06
N LYS A 68 3.10 7.78 -9.04
CA LYS A 68 4.50 7.41 -8.81
C LYS A 68 5.25 8.50 -8.05
N GLU A 69 5.00 9.76 -8.39
CA GLU A 69 5.60 10.91 -7.72
C GLU A 69 5.16 11.03 -6.26
N ASP A 70 3.85 10.92 -6.01
CA ASP A 70 3.27 10.92 -4.66
C ASP A 70 3.88 9.81 -3.80
N GLN A 71 3.96 8.59 -4.35
CA GLN A 71 4.58 7.46 -3.69
C GLN A 71 6.04 7.76 -3.33
N SER A 72 6.82 8.27 -4.28
CA SER A 72 8.24 8.57 -4.07
C SER A 72 8.43 9.64 -2.99
N SER A 73 7.59 10.67 -2.99
CA SER A 73 7.64 11.77 -2.03
C SER A 73 7.36 11.28 -0.60
N VAL A 74 6.26 10.54 -0.41
CA VAL A 74 5.87 10.03 0.92
C VAL A 74 6.85 8.97 1.42
N ASP A 75 7.29 8.05 0.56
CA ASP A 75 8.25 7.02 0.94
C ASP A 75 9.59 7.61 1.41
N LYS A 76 10.07 8.69 0.77
CA LYS A 76 11.29 9.37 1.20
C LYS A 76 11.17 9.94 2.61
N GLN A 77 10.04 10.57 2.92
CA GLN A 77 9.77 11.14 4.24
C GLN A 77 9.66 10.04 5.31
N LEU A 78 8.93 8.96 5.01
CA LEU A 78 8.76 7.83 5.93
C LEU A 78 10.08 7.09 6.20
N LEU A 79 10.91 6.89 5.17
CA LEU A 79 12.23 6.29 5.32
C LEU A 79 13.16 7.18 6.17
N ALA A 80 13.05 8.51 6.05
CA ALA A 80 13.78 9.42 6.92
C ALA A 80 13.34 9.29 8.39
N ALA A 81 12.02 9.18 8.65
CA ALA A 81 11.49 8.95 10.00
C ALA A 81 11.96 7.61 10.57
N ILE A 82 11.93 6.52 9.79
CA ILE A 82 12.45 5.21 10.20
C ILE A 82 13.95 5.29 10.52
N ARG A 83 14.74 6.01 9.73
CA ARG A 83 16.18 6.17 9.97
C ARG A 83 16.52 6.96 11.23
N LYS A 84 15.65 7.90 11.63
CA LYS A 84 15.78 8.64 12.90
C LYS A 84 15.47 7.76 14.11
N SER A 85 14.64 6.74 13.96
CA SER A 85 14.41 5.76 15.03
C SER A 85 15.70 4.97 15.30
N GLY A 86 16.06 4.81 16.58
CA GLY A 86 17.24 4.03 16.99
C GLY A 86 17.19 2.57 16.53
N GLU A 87 16.00 2.07 16.22
CA GLU A 87 15.71 0.68 15.83
C GLU A 87 15.54 0.50 14.31
N LYS A 88 16.14 1.37 13.49
CA LYS A 88 15.97 1.37 12.02
C LYS A 88 16.13 0.00 11.35
N LYS A 89 17.11 -0.81 11.79
CA LYS A 89 17.38 -2.13 11.21
C LYS A 89 16.25 -3.12 11.52
N LEU A 90 15.72 -3.05 12.74
CA LEU A 90 14.68 -3.94 13.23
C LEU A 90 13.34 -3.62 12.57
N ILE A 91 12.99 -2.33 12.47
CA ILE A 91 11.77 -1.87 11.80
C ILE A 91 11.79 -2.19 10.31
N LEU A 92 12.91 -1.95 9.61
CA LEU A 92 13.01 -2.27 8.17
C LEU A 92 12.92 -3.78 7.92
N GLY A 93 13.57 -4.60 8.77
CA GLY A 93 13.46 -6.05 8.69
C GLY A 93 12.04 -6.55 8.98
N TYR A 94 11.39 -5.96 9.99
CA TYR A 94 10.01 -6.27 10.36
C TYR A 94 9.02 -5.94 9.24
N LEU A 95 9.14 -4.75 8.64
CA LEU A 95 8.28 -4.34 7.52
C LEU A 95 8.52 -5.19 6.27
N GLY A 96 9.76 -5.62 6.01
CA GLY A 96 10.11 -6.47 4.87
C GLY A 96 9.71 -7.94 5.04
N ALA A 97 9.40 -8.39 6.27
CA ALA A 97 9.02 -9.76 6.55
C ALA A 97 7.53 -10.01 6.27
N MET A 98 7.21 -11.18 5.73
CA MET A 98 5.81 -11.62 5.57
C MET A 98 5.28 -12.19 6.89
N PHE A 99 4.09 -11.74 7.31
CA PHE A 99 3.40 -12.34 8.44
C PHE A 99 2.88 -13.74 8.08
N SER A 100 3.17 -14.73 8.91
CA SER A 100 2.68 -16.09 8.77
C SER A 100 2.52 -16.74 10.14
N LEU A 101 1.62 -17.72 10.24
CA LEU A 101 1.46 -18.54 11.43
C LEU A 101 2.19 -19.87 11.23
N SER A 102 3.13 -20.16 12.12
CA SER A 102 3.80 -21.46 12.19
C SER A 102 2.99 -22.46 13.01
N LYS A 103 3.37 -23.74 12.95
CA LYS A 103 2.76 -24.78 13.79
C LYS A 103 2.82 -24.35 15.27
N LYS A 104 1.70 -24.53 15.99
CA LYS A 104 1.52 -24.16 17.41
C LYS A 104 1.53 -22.65 17.72
N GLN A 105 1.44 -21.77 16.72
CA GLN A 105 1.14 -20.35 16.93
C GLN A 105 -0.36 -20.11 16.88
N PHE A 106 -0.92 -19.55 17.96
CA PHE A 106 -2.35 -19.31 18.10
C PHE A 106 -2.66 -17.81 18.15
N PRO A 107 -3.45 -17.26 17.22
CA PRO A 107 -3.73 -15.82 17.18
C PRO A 107 -4.33 -15.25 18.46
N HIS A 108 -5.19 -16.00 19.15
CA HIS A 108 -5.81 -15.56 20.41
C HIS A 108 -4.83 -15.47 21.60
N LYS A 109 -3.63 -16.07 21.47
CA LYS A 109 -2.54 -15.95 22.45
C LYS A 109 -1.47 -14.95 22.03
N MET A 110 -1.53 -14.47 20.78
CA MET A 110 -0.59 -13.50 20.28
C MET A 110 -0.95 -12.11 20.81
N ILE A 111 0.10 -11.36 21.09
CA ILE A 111 0.01 -9.95 21.41
C ILE A 111 0.42 -9.22 20.15
N PHE A 112 -0.54 -8.57 19.53
CA PHE A 112 -0.30 -7.67 18.42
C PHE A 112 0.13 -6.32 18.97
#